data_AF-A0A1Q3SMR1-F1
#
_entry.id   AF-A0A1Q3SMR1-F1
#
_cell.length_a   1.000
_cell.length_b   1.000
_cell.length_c   1.000
_cell.angle_alpha   90.00
_cell.angle_beta   90.00
_cell.angle_gamma   90.00
#
_symmetry.space_group_name_H-M   'P 1'
#
loop_
_entity.id
_entity.type
_entity.pdbx_description
1 polymer ?
#
loop_
_entity_poly.entity_id
_entity_poly.type
_entity_poly.pdbx_seq_one_letter_code
_entity_poly.pdbx_strand_id
1 'polypeptide(L)' 'MASFNAEEPKQYEVAGRLLKCLVCGHDHFWRRGAQLNTAAATFFNMDWTNETANCFVCDNCGYIHWFLPK' A
#
# COMPACT_ATOMS: atom_id res chain seq x y z
N MET A 1 -7.76 -20.94 -18.44
CA MET A 1 -7.25 -19.56 -18.57
C MET A 1 -7.65 -18.83 -17.30
N ALA A 2 -6.71 -18.59 -16.39
CA ALA A 2 -7.02 -17.93 -15.11
C ALA A 2 -7.38 -16.46 -15.37
N SER A 3 -8.61 -16.08 -15.03
CA SER A 3 -9.07 -14.69 -15.10
C SER A 3 -8.43 -13.92 -13.95
N PHE A 4 -7.31 -13.25 -14.23
CA PHE A 4 -6.72 -12.29 -13.31
C PHE A 4 -7.57 -11.03 -13.35
N ASN A 5 -8.54 -10.93 -12.45
CA ASN A 5 -9.29 -9.69 -12.25
C ASN A 5 -8.33 -8.68 -11.60
N ALA A 6 -7.57 -7.96 -12.42
CA ALA A 6 -6.68 -6.90 -11.95
C ALA A 6 -7.56 -5.77 -11.40
N GLU A 7 -7.52 -5.54 -10.09
CA GLU A 7 -8.29 -4.48 -9.43
C GLU A 7 -7.92 -3.10 -9.99
N GLU A 8 -8.76 -2.47 -10.81
CA GLU A 8 -8.48 -1.17 -11.44
C GLU A 8 -8.04 -0.07 -10.44
N PRO A 9 -7.20 0.89 -10.88
CA PRO A 9 -6.85 2.06 -10.08
C PRO A 9 -8.11 2.80 -9.65
N LYS A 10 -8.17 3.22 -8.39
CA LYS A 10 -9.29 4.02 -7.88
C LYS A 10 -8.83 5.10 -6.92
N GLN A 11 -9.73 6.04 -6.67
CA GLN A 11 -9.57 7.08 -5.68
C GLN A 11 -9.72 6.50 -4.27
N TYR A 12 -8.94 7.05 -3.32
CA TYR A 12 -9.00 6.66 -1.92
C TYR A 12 -9.06 7.89 -1.01
N GLU A 13 -9.71 7.71 0.12
CA GLU A 13 -9.72 8.68 1.21
C GLU A 13 -8.80 8.21 2.33
N VAL A 14 -7.97 9.10 2.84
CA VAL A 14 -7.11 8.87 4.01
C VAL A 14 -7.31 10.01 4.99
N ALA A 15 -7.64 9.68 6.24
CA ALA A 15 -7.89 10.65 7.31
C ALA A 15 -8.89 11.77 6.93
N GLY A 16 -10.01 11.42 6.28
CA GLY A 16 -11.05 12.40 5.93
C GLY A 16 -10.80 13.16 4.61
N ARG A 17 -9.74 12.81 3.86
CA ARG A 17 -9.29 13.60 2.69
C ARG A 17 -8.96 12.71 1.50
N LEU A 18 -9.34 13.17 0.31
CA LEU A 18 -8.99 12.52 -0.95
C LEU A 18 -7.46 12.47 -1.10
N LEU A 19 -6.91 11.28 -1.31
CA LEU A 19 -5.49 11.08 -1.53
C LEU A 19 -5.09 11.68 -2.89
N LYS A 20 -4.05 12.51 -2.88
CA LYS A 20 -3.37 13.02 -4.07
C LYS A 20 -1.91 12.64 -4.02
N CYS A 21 -1.33 12.31 -5.18
CA CYS A 21 0.05 11.92 -5.27
C CYS A 21 0.94 13.11 -4.90
N LEU A 22 1.85 12.92 -3.94
CA LEU A 22 2.76 13.98 -3.49
C LEU A 22 3.77 14.39 -4.57
N VAL A 23 3.99 13.52 -5.56
CA VAL A 23 4.96 13.72 -6.64
C VAL A 23 4.33 14.37 -7.87
N CYS A 24 3.15 13.88 -8.31
CA CYS A 24 2.55 14.33 -9.58
C CYS A 24 1.12 14.87 -9.47
N GLY A 25 0.52 14.91 -8.28
CA GLY A 25 -0.84 15.42 -8.05
C GLY A 25 -1.98 14.53 -8.55
N HIS A 26 -1.69 13.38 -9.18
CA HIS A 26 -2.68 12.41 -9.64
C HIS A 26 -3.44 11.75 -8.47
N ASP A 27 -4.61 11.16 -8.73
CA ASP A 27 -5.55 10.74 -7.69
C ASP A 27 -6.09 9.31 -7.79
N HIS A 28 -5.66 8.55 -8.79
CA HIS A 28 -5.94 7.12 -8.85
C HIS A 28 -4.73 6.29 -8.41
N PHE A 29 -5.01 5.25 -7.63
CA PHE A 29 -3.99 4.42 -7.01
C PHE A 29 -4.36 2.94 -7.08
N TRP A 30 -3.33 2.10 -7.07
CA TRP A 30 -3.44 0.69 -6.75
C TRP A 30 -3.26 0.50 -5.25
N ARG A 31 -4.22 -0.15 -4.57
CA ARG A 31 -4.02 -0.58 -3.18
C ARG A 31 -3.19 -1.85 -3.16
N ARG A 32 -2.19 -1.90 -2.30
CA ARG A 32 -1.36 -3.08 -2.06
C ARG A 32 -1.16 -3.25 -0.56
N GLY A 33 -1.17 -4.49 -0.09
CA GLY A 33 -0.68 -4.84 1.24
C GLY A 33 0.83 -5.04 1.16
N ALA A 34 1.60 -4.33 1.98
CA ALA A 34 3.04 -4.50 2.05
C ALA A 34 3.42 -5.05 3.43
N GLN A 35 4.23 -6.11 3.43
CA GLN A 35 4.84 -6.63 4.65
C GLN A 35 5.98 -5.70 5.07
N LEU A 36 5.84 -5.09 6.24
CA LEU A 36 6.90 -4.32 6.89
C LEU A 36 7.89 -5.31 7.52
N ASN A 37 8.72 -5.94 6.70
CA ASN A 37 9.71 -6.88 7.21
C ASN A 37 10.76 -6.12 8.02
N THR A 38 10.69 -6.19 9.34
CA THR A 38 11.83 -5.90 10.23
C THR A 38 12.88 -6.97 10.00
N ALA A 39 13.99 -6.59 9.36
CA ALA A 39 15.16 -7.46 9.13
C ALA A 39 15.76 -8.11 10.41
N ALA A 40 15.27 -7.75 11.61
CA ALA A 40 15.69 -8.31 12.90
C ALA A 40 14.82 -9.49 13.38
N ALA A 41 13.68 -9.79 12.75
CA ALA A 41 12.76 -10.85 13.19
C ALA A 41 13.23 -12.27 12.82
N THR A 42 14.24 -12.42 11.96
CA THR A 42 14.73 -13.75 11.52
C THR A 42 15.50 -14.52 12.60
N PHE A 43 15.85 -13.88 13.73
CA PHE A 43 16.59 -14.54 14.82
C PHE A 43 15.71 -15.10 15.94
N PHE A 44 14.44 -14.72 16.05
CA PHE A 44 13.55 -15.24 17.09
C PHE A 44 12.19 -15.63 16.49
N ASN A 45 11.94 -16.93 16.56
CA ASN A 45 10.77 -17.68 16.12
C ASN A 45 9.46 -17.15 16.74
N MET A 46 8.84 -16.12 16.16
CA MET A 46 7.60 -15.53 16.69
C MET A 46 6.72 -14.91 15.59
N ASP A 47 5.84 -15.76 15.06
CA ASP A 47 5.00 -15.62 13.87
C ASP A 47 3.71 -14.78 14.11
N TRP A 48 3.80 -13.56 14.66
CA TRP A 48 2.59 -12.76 14.96
C TRP A 48 2.69 -11.22 14.88
N THR A 49 3.72 -10.67 14.23
CA THR A 49 3.79 -9.21 13.99
C THR A 49 3.84 -8.88 12.49
N ASN A 50 3.06 -9.60 11.69
CA ASN A 50 2.74 -9.22 10.31
C ASN A 50 1.75 -8.05 10.33
N GLU A 51 2.17 -6.89 10.81
CA GLU A 51 1.42 -5.65 10.57
C GLU A 51 1.46 -5.38 9.06
N THR A 52 0.39 -5.76 8.38
CA THR A 52 0.20 -5.45 6.97
C THR A 52 -0.08 -3.96 6.84
N ALA A 53 0.92 -3.19 6.42
CA ALA A 53 0.70 -1.80 6.07
C ALA A 53 -0.05 -1.75 4.74
N ASN A 54 -1.13 -0.97 4.70
CA ASN A 54 -1.77 -0.62 3.43
C ASN A 54 -0.91 0.46 2.76
N CYS A 55 -0.44 0.19 1.55
CA CYS A 55 0.20 1.19 0.71
C CYS A 55 -0.61 1.45 -0.57
N PHE A 56 -0.46 2.66 -1.08
CA PHE A 56 -1.16 3.13 -2.29
C PHE A 56 -0.13 3.55 -3.32
N VAL A 57 -0.11 2.85 -4.46
CA VAL A 57 0.82 3.12 -5.55
C VAL A 57 0.13 3.98 -6.59
N CYS A 58 0.69 5.14 -6.90
CA CYS A 58 0.15 6.04 -7.91
C CYS A 58 0.17 5.36 -9.29
N ASP A 59 -0.98 5.31 -9.95
CA ASP A 59 -1.09 4.70 -11.28
C ASP A 59 -0.33 5.48 -12.36
N ASN A 60 -0.20 6.80 -12.19
CA ASN A 60 0.46 7.67 -13.16
C ASN A 60 2.00 7.68 -13.06
N CYS A 61 2.57 7.68 -11.85
CA CYS A 61 4.02 7.85 -11.67
C CYS A 61 4.71 6.75 -10.85
N GLY A 62 3.94 5.78 -10.33
CA GLY A 62 4.48 4.67 -9.54
C GLY A 62 4.92 5.02 -8.11
N TYR A 63 4.80 6.28 -7.67
CA TYR A 63 5.15 6.66 -6.30
C TYR A 63 4.27 5.94 -5.27
N ILE A 64 4.91 5.39 -4.23
CA ILE A 64 4.26 4.59 -3.19
C ILE A 64 4.02 5.44 -1.94
N HIS A 65 2.75 5.59 -1.57
CA HIS A 65 2.35 6.18 -0.31
C HIS A 65 2.23 5.11 0.77
N TRP A 66 3.06 5.24 1.80
CA TRP A 66 3.10 4.32 2.94
C TRP A 66 2.26 4.85 4.10
N PHE A 67 1.37 4.01 4.60
CA PHE A 67 0.58 4.29 5.80
C PHE A 67 0.75 3.15 6.79
N LEU A 68 1.35 3.46 7.94
CA LEU A 68 1.40 2.54 9.06
C LEU A 68 0.01 2.44 9.71
N PRO A 69 -0.37 1.27 10.25
CA PRO A 69 -1.51 1.18 11.14
C PRO A 69 -1.30 2.13 12.34
N LYS A 70 -2.40 2.74 12.83
CA LYS A 70 -2.42 3.62 14.00
C LYS A 70 -3.28 3.01 15.08
#